data_AF-A0A452XJJ6-F1
#
_entry.id   AF-A0A452XJJ6-F1
#
_cell.length_a   1.000
_cell.length_b   1.000
_cell.length_c   1.000
_cell.angle_alpha   90.00
_cell.angle_beta   90.00
_cell.angle_gamma   90.00
#
_symmetry.space_group_name_H-M   'P 1'
#
loop_
_entity.id
_entity.type
_entity.pdbx_description
1 polymer ?
#
loop_
_entity_poly.entity_id
_entity_poly.type
_entity_poly.pdbx_seq_one_letter_code
_entity_poly.pdbx_strand_id
1 'polypeptide(L)'
;MVDVWLDVESQKFDSVMLPIIFQGLVIPVYMGGTSDLKVLEENLEKLKEIMEVYEERLSKSKYLAGDFISLADISHFPMVHLLHETPYASVLDAYPHVKAWIAGVMDRPTVKKVIGLMKTFG
;
A
#
# COMPACT_ATOMS: atom_id res chain seq x y z
N MET A 1 1.08 -11.68 -17.04
CA MET A 1 0.20 -10.84 -16.19
C MET A 1 0.80 -10.60 -14.82
N VAL A 2 1.37 -11.61 -14.13
CA VAL A 2 2.05 -11.39 -12.83
C VAL A 2 3.17 -10.35 -12.96
N ASP A 3 4.11 -10.54 -13.90
CA ASP A 3 5.25 -9.63 -14.07
C ASP A 3 4.82 -8.18 -14.37
N VAL A 4 3.75 -8.01 -15.14
CA VAL A 4 3.19 -6.67 -15.44
C VAL A 4 2.76 -5.95 -14.16
N TRP A 5 2.07 -6.66 -13.26
CA TRP A 5 1.61 -6.04 -12.00
C TRP A 5 2.74 -5.89 -10.97
N LEU A 6 3.81 -6.68 -11.07
CA LEU A 6 5.05 -6.43 -10.33
C LEU A 6 5.80 -5.19 -10.83
N ASP A 7 5.83 -4.97 -12.14
CA ASP A 7 6.39 -3.74 -12.70
C ASP A 7 5.56 -2.51 -12.31
N VAL A 8 4.23 -2.63 -12.31
CA VAL A 8 3.33 -1.58 -11.79
C VAL A 8 3.60 -1.31 -10.31
N GLU A 9 3.77 -2.36 -9.50
CA GLU A 9 4.09 -2.22 -8.08
C GLU A 9 5.41 -1.44 -7.89
N SER A 10 6.50 -1.93 -8.47
CA SER A 10 7.84 -1.36 -8.24
C SER A 10 8.03 0.03 -8.85
N GLN A 11 7.41 0.31 -10.01
CA GLN A 11 7.64 1.58 -10.72
C GLN A 11 6.60 2.66 -10.37
N LYS A 12 5.37 2.27 -10.02
CA LYS A 12 4.26 3.22 -9.82
C LYS A 12 3.80 3.28 -8.37
N PHE A 13 3.47 2.14 -7.78
CA PHE A 13 2.95 2.12 -6.42
C PHE A 13 4.03 2.50 -5.40
N ASP A 14 5.19 1.83 -5.43
CA ASP A 14 6.25 2.04 -4.43
C ASP A 14 6.84 3.45 -4.51
N SER A 15 6.98 4.01 -5.72
CA SER A 15 7.50 5.37 -5.91
C SER A 15 6.64 6.47 -5.29
N VAL A 16 5.33 6.21 -5.11
CA VAL A 16 4.38 7.11 -4.44
C VAL A 16 4.22 6.76 -2.96
N MET A 17 4.24 5.48 -2.61
CA MET A 17 4.13 5.01 -1.23
C MET A 17 5.34 5.43 -0.39
N LEU A 18 6.56 5.30 -0.90
CA LEU A 18 7.77 5.60 -0.14
C LEU A 18 7.78 7.03 0.43
N PRO A 19 7.53 8.11 -0.34
CA PRO A 19 7.40 9.45 0.21
C PRO A 19 6.33 9.59 1.30
N ILE A 20 5.17 8.94 1.12
CA ILE A 20 4.07 8.98 2.10
C ILE A 20 4.53 8.34 3.42
N ILE A 21 5.16 7.17 3.35
CA ILE A 21 5.67 6.48 4.54
C ILE A 21 6.81 7.27 5.19
N PHE A 22 7.74 7.82 4.40
CA PHE A 22 8.83 8.60 4.95
C PHE A 22 8.34 9.85 5.69
N GLN A 23 7.45 10.63 5.07
CA GLN A 23 6.95 11.87 5.65
C GLN A 23 5.89 11.63 6.74
N GLY A 24 5.03 10.64 6.56
CA GLY A 24 3.92 10.35 7.47
C GLY A 24 4.27 9.45 8.66
N LEU A 25 5.39 8.73 8.59
CA LEU A 25 5.79 7.76 9.62
C LEU A 25 7.26 7.88 9.99
N VAL A 26 8.18 7.67 9.04
CA VAL A 26 9.62 7.48 9.35
C VAL A 26 10.25 8.72 9.98
N ILE A 27 10.13 9.87 9.33
CA ILE A 27 10.70 11.14 9.79
C ILE A 27 10.13 11.57 11.14
N PRO A 28 8.80 11.68 11.32
CA PRO A 28 8.23 12.16 12.58
C PRO A 28 8.40 11.18 13.74
N VAL A 29 8.28 9.87 13.51
CA VAL A 29 8.29 8.88 14.60
C VAL A 29 9.69 8.38 14.92
N TYR A 30 10.55 8.16 13.92
CA TYR A 30 11.83 7.46 14.11
C TYR A 30 13.05 8.37 13.98
N MET A 31 12.96 9.49 13.27
CA MET A 31 14.09 10.40 13.06
C MET A 31 14.00 11.70 13.87
N GLY A 32 12.87 11.95 14.54
CA GLY A 32 12.64 13.17 15.32
C GLY A 32 12.56 14.44 14.47
N GLY A 33 12.26 14.30 13.18
CA GLY A 33 12.06 15.43 12.26
C GLY A 33 10.59 15.84 12.15
N THR A 34 10.34 16.86 11.33
CA THR A 34 8.97 17.30 10.99
C THR A 34 8.66 16.88 9.56
N SER A 35 7.44 16.37 9.33
CA SER A 35 6.93 16.01 8.02
C SER A 35 6.89 17.21 7.06
N ASP A 36 7.31 16.98 5.82
CA ASP A 36 7.00 17.87 4.69
C ASP A 36 5.59 17.56 4.19
N LEU A 37 4.61 18.35 4.65
CA LEU A 37 3.20 18.19 4.31
C LEU A 37 2.94 18.37 2.82
N LYS A 38 3.72 19.20 2.12
CA LYS A 38 3.53 19.41 0.68
C LYS A 38 3.90 18.15 -0.09
N VAL A 39 5.05 17.54 0.22
CA VAL A 39 5.44 16.25 -0.39
C VAL A 39 4.41 15.18 -0.08
N LEU A 40 3.89 15.16 1.15
CA LEU A 40 2.89 14.19 1.57
C LEU A 40 1.57 14.33 0.81
N GLU A 41 1.01 15.54 0.74
CA GLU A 41 -0.23 15.83 0.01
C GLU A 41 -0.09 15.53 -1.49
N GLU A 42 1.00 15.95 -2.12
CA GLU A 42 1.27 15.67 -3.54
C GLU A 42 1.31 14.18 -3.85
N ASN A 43 1.87 13.36 -2.96
CA ASN A 43 1.91 11.90 -3.16
C ASN A 43 0.60 11.22 -2.78
N LEU A 44 -0.17 11.75 -1.83
CA LEU A 44 -1.51 11.25 -1.54
C LEU A 44 -2.46 11.45 -2.74
N GLU A 45 -2.37 12.57 -3.46
CA GLU A 45 -3.16 12.76 -4.68
C GLU A 45 -2.73 11.77 -5.78
N LYS A 46 -1.43 11.55 -5.99
CA LYS A 46 -0.94 10.52 -6.94
C LYS A 46 -1.38 9.11 -6.54
N LEU A 47 -1.43 8.84 -5.23
CA LEU A 47 -1.89 7.55 -4.73
C LEU A 47 -3.35 7.32 -5.11
N LYS A 48 -4.22 8.34 -5.01
CA LYS A 48 -5.61 8.24 -5.45
C LYS A 48 -5.73 7.85 -6.92
N GLU A 49 -4.95 8.47 -7.80
CA GLU A 49 -4.93 8.11 -9.23
C GLU A 49 -4.53 6.64 -9.44
N ILE A 50 -3.54 6.13 -8.69
CA ILE A 50 -3.15 4.72 -8.74
C ILE A 50 -4.27 3.82 -8.20
N MET A 51 -4.91 4.22 -7.11
CA MET A 51 -6.01 3.46 -6.51
C MET A 51 -7.24 3.38 -7.42
N GLU A 52 -7.52 4.38 -8.26
CA GLU A 52 -8.56 4.31 -9.29
C GLU A 52 -8.29 3.19 -10.31
N VAL A 53 -7.04 3.06 -10.76
CA VAL A 53 -6.63 1.98 -11.68
C VAL A 53 -6.74 0.61 -11.01
N TYR A 54 -6.34 0.51 -9.75
CA TYR A 54 -6.42 -0.73 -8.98
C TYR A 54 -7.89 -1.11 -8.71
N GLU A 55 -8.74 -0.15 -8.38
CA GLU A 55 -10.16 -0.33 -8.16
C GLU A 55 -10.85 -0.84 -9.42
N GLU A 56 -10.56 -0.24 -10.59
CA GLU A 56 -11.08 -0.74 -11.87
C GLU A 56 -10.60 -2.16 -12.13
N ARG A 57 -9.31 -2.45 -11.89
CA ARG A 57 -8.75 -3.79 -12.08
C ARG A 57 -9.44 -4.83 -11.19
N LEU A 58 -9.57 -4.51 -9.91
CA LEU A 58 -10.09 -5.42 -8.88
C LEU A 58 -11.62 -5.55 -8.92
N SER A 59 -12.31 -4.62 -9.59
CA SER A 59 -13.72 -4.81 -9.95
C SER A 59 -13.94 -5.93 -10.98
N LYS A 60 -12.91 -6.25 -11.77
CA LYS A 60 -12.97 -7.24 -12.87
C LYS A 60 -12.35 -8.58 -12.52
N SER A 61 -11.50 -8.64 -11.49
CA SER A 61 -10.79 -9.86 -11.11
C SER A 61 -10.43 -9.83 -9.63
N LYS A 62 -10.35 -11.01 -9.01
CA LYS A 62 -10.13 -11.13 -7.56
C LYS A 62 -8.77 -10.63 -7.09
N TYR A 63 -7.75 -10.75 -7.94
CA TYR A 63 -6.37 -10.34 -7.66
C TYR A 63 -5.79 -9.56 -8.84
N LEU A 64 -4.67 -8.89 -8.63
CA LEU A 64 -4.08 -8.03 -9.66
C LEU A 64 -3.72 -8.82 -10.92
N ALA A 65 -3.15 -10.02 -10.80
CA ALA A 65 -2.75 -10.82 -11.95
C ALA A 65 -3.89 -11.67 -12.57
N GLY A 66 -5.07 -11.73 -11.95
CA GLY A 66 -6.18 -12.60 -12.37
C GLY A 66 -6.90 -13.20 -11.17
N ASP A 67 -7.50 -14.38 -11.33
CA ASP A 67 -8.33 -14.99 -10.29
C ASP A 67 -7.55 -15.85 -9.28
N PHE A 68 -6.23 -15.77 -9.32
CA PHE A 68 -5.31 -16.44 -8.39
C PHE A 68 -4.38 -15.42 -7.73
N ILE A 69 -4.06 -15.66 -6.46
CA ILE A 69 -3.09 -14.83 -5.74
C ILE A 69 -1.68 -15.06 -6.30
N SER A 70 -0.92 -13.99 -6.45
CA SER A 70 0.42 -14.03 -7.04
C SER A 70 1.42 -13.20 -6.23
N LEU A 71 2.69 -13.25 -6.64
CA LEU A 71 3.71 -12.37 -6.07
C LEU A 71 3.33 -10.89 -6.23
N ALA A 72 2.63 -10.55 -7.31
CA ALA A 72 2.15 -9.19 -7.56
C ALA A 72 1.14 -8.69 -6.53
N ASP A 73 0.50 -9.56 -5.74
CA ASP A 73 -0.39 -9.15 -4.65
C ASP A 73 0.35 -9.11 -3.30
N ILE A 74 1.31 -10.04 -3.13
CA ILE A 74 2.09 -10.17 -1.90
C ILE A 74 3.14 -9.05 -1.81
N SER A 75 3.66 -8.54 -2.92
CA SER A 75 4.65 -7.44 -2.93
C SER A 75 4.14 -6.18 -2.24
N HIS A 76 2.83 -5.89 -2.29
CA HIS A 76 2.26 -4.66 -1.74
C HIS A 76 2.11 -4.65 -0.21
N PHE A 77 2.01 -5.80 0.45
CA PHE A 77 1.61 -5.84 1.87
C PHE A 77 2.54 -5.05 2.80
N PRO A 78 3.88 -4.99 2.62
CA PRO A 78 4.74 -4.24 3.53
C PRO A 78 4.40 -2.75 3.55
N MET A 79 4.23 -2.14 2.36
CA MET A 79 3.89 -0.72 2.24
C MET A 79 2.46 -0.43 2.70
N VAL A 80 1.52 -1.32 2.42
CA VAL A 80 0.14 -1.20 2.91
C VAL A 80 0.08 -1.30 4.44
N HIS A 81 0.84 -2.21 5.05
CA HIS A 81 0.95 -2.31 6.49
C HIS A 81 1.48 -1.00 7.09
N LEU A 82 2.56 -0.44 6.54
CA LEU A 82 3.12 0.83 7.02
C LEU A 82 2.15 2.00 6.83
N LEU A 83 1.37 2.02 5.74
CA LEU A 83 0.34 3.04 5.53
C LEU A 83 -0.73 3.01 6.62
N HIS A 84 -1.13 1.80 7.05
CA HIS A 84 -2.09 1.60 8.14
C HIS A 84 -1.58 2.09 9.51
N GLU A 85 -0.27 2.22 9.68
CA GLU A 85 0.33 2.85 10.86
C GLU A 85 0.32 4.39 10.79
N THR A 86 -0.21 4.97 9.71
CA THR A 86 -0.34 6.42 9.52
C THR A 86 -1.80 6.87 9.57
N PRO A 87 -2.09 8.15 9.89
CA PRO A 87 -3.45 8.68 9.81
C PRO A 87 -3.99 8.79 8.37
N TYR A 88 -3.17 8.54 7.34
CA TYR A 88 -3.54 8.72 5.93
C TYR A 88 -4.14 7.47 5.29
N ALA A 89 -4.23 6.35 6.03
CA ALA A 89 -4.82 5.10 5.55
C ALA A 89 -6.28 5.25 5.09
N SER A 90 -7.00 6.28 5.59
CA SER A 90 -8.38 6.58 5.19
C SER A 90 -8.52 6.92 3.70
N VAL A 91 -7.43 7.23 2.98
CA VAL A 91 -7.45 7.39 1.52
C VAL A 91 -8.00 6.15 0.82
N LEU A 92 -7.81 4.97 1.41
CA LEU A 92 -8.29 3.70 0.87
C LEU A 92 -9.81 3.53 1.00
N ASP A 93 -10.49 4.31 1.86
CA ASP A 93 -11.93 4.16 2.11
C ASP A 93 -12.80 4.47 0.89
N ALA A 94 -12.26 5.21 -0.08
CA ALA A 94 -12.93 5.49 -1.36
C ALA A 94 -12.93 4.30 -2.34
N TYR A 95 -12.16 3.24 -2.07
CA TYR A 95 -11.87 2.15 -3.01
C TYR A 95 -12.27 0.78 -2.41
N PRO A 96 -13.55 0.40 -2.47
CA PRO A 96 -14.04 -0.80 -1.80
C PRO A 96 -13.43 -2.11 -2.33
N HIS A 97 -13.17 -2.25 -3.63
CA HIS A 97 -12.53 -3.46 -4.16
C HIS A 97 -11.06 -3.54 -3.73
N VAL A 98 -10.35 -2.40 -3.72
CA VAL A 98 -8.99 -2.30 -3.17
C VAL A 98 -8.97 -2.70 -1.69
N LYS A 99 -9.88 -2.16 -0.86
CA LYS A 99 -9.93 -2.53 0.56
C LYS A 99 -10.21 -4.01 0.79
N ALA A 100 -11.12 -4.59 0.01
CA ALA A 100 -11.43 -6.02 0.09
C ALA A 100 -10.20 -6.87 -0.30
N TRP A 101 -9.49 -6.47 -1.36
CA TRP A 101 -8.25 -7.12 -1.79
C TRP A 101 -7.15 -7.02 -0.73
N ILE A 102 -6.89 -5.83 -0.19
CA ILE A 102 -5.93 -5.60 0.91
C ILE A 102 -6.28 -6.48 2.10
N ALA A 103 -7.55 -6.48 2.55
CA ALA A 103 -7.98 -7.30 3.66
C ALA A 103 -7.71 -8.80 3.40
N GLY A 104 -7.98 -9.27 2.18
CA GLY A 104 -7.69 -10.65 1.77
C GLY A 104 -6.20 -11.00 1.77
N VAL A 105 -5.32 -10.07 1.35
CA VAL A 105 -3.86 -10.25 1.40
C VAL A 105 -3.36 -10.26 2.85
N MET A 106 -3.82 -9.30 3.66
CA MET A 106 -3.43 -9.11 5.06
C MET A 106 -3.93 -10.24 5.98
N ASP A 107 -5.05 -10.90 5.62
CA ASP A 107 -5.60 -12.00 6.42
C ASP A 107 -4.74 -13.28 6.38
N ARG A 108 -3.84 -13.40 5.39
CA ARG A 108 -3.04 -14.60 5.15
C ARG A 108 -2.10 -14.90 6.33
N PRO A 109 -2.01 -16.17 6.79
CA PRO A 109 -1.15 -16.54 7.92
C PRO A 109 0.32 -16.13 7.75
N THR A 110 0.86 -16.25 6.54
CA THR A 110 2.25 -15.87 6.24
C THR A 110 2.47 -14.37 6.31
N VAL A 111 1.51 -13.58 5.83
CA VAL A 111 1.56 -12.11 5.88
C VAL A 111 1.45 -11.65 7.33
N LYS A 112 0.46 -12.15 8.08
CA LYS A 112 0.33 -11.89 9.53
C LYS A 112 1.59 -12.23 10.31
N LYS A 113 2.23 -13.36 10.00
CA LYS A 113 3.49 -13.77 10.63
C LYS A 113 4.58 -12.73 10.39
N VAL A 114 4.77 -12.26 9.15
CA VAL A 114 5.78 -11.25 8.83
C VAL A 114 5.46 -9.91 9.47
N ILE A 115 4.20 -9.46 9.43
CA ILE A 115 3.75 -8.25 10.12
C ILE A 115 4.06 -8.32 11.62
N GLY A 116 3.79 -9.45 12.27
CA GLY A 116 4.13 -9.66 13.68
C GLY A 116 5.63 -9.58 13.99
N LEU A 117 6.49 -9.78 12.98
CA LEU A 117 7.94 -9.60 13.07
C LEU A 117 8.39 -8.18 12.70
N MET A 118 7.61 -7.45 11.90
CA MET A 118 7.91 -6.08 11.45
C MET A 118 7.81 -5.03 12.55
N LYS A 119 7.47 -5.43 13.80
CA LYS A 119 7.35 -4.59 15.01
C LYS A 119 7.91 -3.18 14.82
N THR A 120 7.02 -2.26 14.48
CA THR A 120 7.20 -0.84 14.74
C THR A 120 7.28 -0.71 16.26
N PHE A 121 8.49 -0.55 16.80
CA PHE A 121 8.69 -0.36 18.23
C PHE A 121 8.07 0.98 18.61
N GLY A 122 6.86 0.94 19.14
CA GLY A 122 6.31 1.98 20.00
C GLY A 122 6.91 1.90 21.39
#